data_AF-A0A4Q4J6R3-F1
#
_entry.id   AF-A0A4Q4J6R3-F1
#
_cell.length_a   1.000
_cell.length_b   1.000
_cell.length_c   1.000
_cell.angle_alpha   90.00
_cell.angle_beta   90.00
_cell.angle_gamma   90.00
#
_symmetry.space_group_name_H-M   'P 1'
#
loop_
_entity.id
_entity.type
_entity.pdbx_description
1 polymer ?
#
loop_
_entity_poly.entity_id
_entity_poly.type
_entity_poly.pdbx_seq_one_letter_code
_entity_poly.pdbx_strand_id
1 'polypeptide(L)' 'MQQDGDTYPDSGWRIRGRQGSASDADMEARKSSYVALGAVLNRDDSWLRWIDAPVGTALMRDFDRNIYVAQE' A
#
# COMPACT_ATOMS: atom_id res chain seq x y z
N MET A 1 0.86 5.05 -10.67
CA MET A 1 0.95 5.62 -12.01
C MET A 1 0.99 7.12 -11.84
N GLN A 2 1.87 7.81 -12.56
CA GLN A 2 1.85 9.25 -12.64
C GLN A 2 0.75 9.68 -13.63
N GLN A 3 -0.04 10.69 -13.27
CA GLN A 3 -1.09 11.26 -14.11
C GLN A 3 -0.71 12.67 -14.57
N ASP A 4 -1.30 13.11 -15.69
CA ASP A 4 -1.12 14.46 -16.20
C ASP A 4 -1.58 15.49 -15.16
N GLY A 5 -0.65 16.36 -14.75
CA GLY A 5 -0.87 17.37 -13.70
C GLY A 5 -0.27 17.02 -12.34
N ASP A 6 0.28 15.81 -12.16
CA ASP A 6 0.99 15.46 -10.93
C ASP A 6 2.23 16.35 -10.74
N THR A 7 2.30 17.03 -9.60
CA THR A 7 3.43 17.92 -9.25
C THR A 7 4.70 17.16 -8.91
N TYR A 8 4.58 15.90 -8.48
CA TYR A 8 5.69 15.08 -7.99
C TYR A 8 5.74 13.72 -8.72
N PRO A 9 6.94 13.10 -8.84
CA PRO A 9 7.08 11.74 -9.35
C PRO A 9 6.32 10.72 -8.51
N ASP A 10 5.77 9.70 -9.19
CA ASP A 10 5.20 8.52 -8.52
C ASP A 10 6.28 7.87 -7.65
N SER A 11 6.02 7.77 -6.35
CA SER A 11 6.97 7.18 -5.39
C SER A 11 7.20 5.68 -5.62
N GLY A 12 6.38 5.04 -6.47
CA GLY A 12 6.40 3.59 -6.69
C GLY A 12 5.66 2.80 -5.61
N TRP A 13 5.28 3.44 -4.51
CA TRP A 13 4.54 2.80 -3.42
C TRP A 13 3.13 2.42 -3.85
N ARG A 14 2.68 1.25 -3.41
CA ARG A 14 1.31 0.76 -3.64
C ARG A 14 0.74 0.28 -2.31
N ILE A 15 -0.03 1.14 -1.65
CA ILE A 15 -0.77 0.76 -0.45
C ILE A 15 -2.11 0.18 -0.88
N ARG A 16 -2.31 -1.11 -0.62
CA ARG A 16 -3.55 -1.83 -0.96
C ARG A 16 -4.40 -2.02 0.29
N GLY A 17 -5.72 -1.88 0.15
CA GLY A 17 -6.67 -2.26 1.20
C GLY A 17 -6.71 -3.78 1.40
N ARG A 18 -7.45 -4.23 2.41
CA ARG A 18 -7.65 -5.66 2.71
C ARG A 18 -8.11 -6.42 1.45
N GLN A 19 -7.44 -7.54 1.16
CA GLN A 19 -7.83 -8.45 0.08
C GLN A 19 -9.04 -9.30 0.49
N GLY A 20 -9.02 -9.89 1.69
CA GLY A 20 -10.14 -10.71 2.17
C GLY A 20 -10.36 -11.92 1.26
N SER A 21 -11.57 -12.11 0.76
CA SER A 21 -11.92 -13.16 -0.21
C SER A 21 -11.81 -12.72 -1.67
N ALA A 22 -11.26 -11.53 -1.95
CA ALA A 22 -11.10 -11.04 -3.31
C ALA A 22 -10.02 -11.82 -4.04
N SER A 23 -10.29 -12.18 -5.29
CA SER A 23 -9.28 -12.78 -6.17
C SER A 23 -8.23 -11.73 -6.59
N ASP A 24 -7.09 -12.18 -7.10
CA ASP A 24 -6.07 -11.27 -7.64
C ASP A 24 -6.62 -10.44 -8.82
N ALA A 25 -7.50 -11.03 -9.63
CA ALA A 25 -8.19 -10.33 -10.71
C ALA A 25 -9.09 -9.21 -10.18
N ASP A 26 -9.83 -9.46 -9.09
CA ASP A 26 -10.65 -8.43 -8.44
C ASP A 26 -9.78 -7.31 -7.87
N MET A 27 -8.62 -7.65 -7.32
CA MET A 27 -7.67 -6.67 -6.77
C MET A 27 -7.06 -5.80 -7.88
N GLU A 28 -6.68 -6.40 -9.00
CA GLU A 28 -6.07 -5.71 -10.14
C GLU A 28 -7.08 -4.82 -10.89
N ALA A 29 -8.36 -5.21 -10.90
CA ALA A 29 -9.44 -4.42 -11.48
C ALA A 29 -9.80 -3.16 -10.65
N ARG A 30 -9.29 -3.01 -9.42
CA ARG A 30 -9.61 -1.85 -8.57
C ARG A 30 -9.03 -0.57 -9.16
N LYS A 31 -9.87 0.46 -9.24
CA LYS A 31 -9.40 1.81 -9.58
C LYS A 31 -8.53 2.37 -8.45
N SER A 32 -7.31 2.77 -8.79
CA SER A 32 -6.46 3.54 -7.89
C SER A 32 -7.11 4.89 -7.59
N SER A 33 -7.09 5.29 -6.32
CA SER A 33 -7.54 6.62 -5.89
C SER A 33 -6.39 7.34 -5.19
N TYR A 34 -6.30 8.65 -5.39
CA TYR A 34 -5.37 9.48 -4.63
C TYR A 34 -5.98 9.81 -3.27
N VAL A 35 -5.19 9.61 -2.22
CA VAL A 35 -5.53 9.99 -0.85
C VAL A 35 -4.33 10.70 -0.24
N ALA A 36 -4.60 11.72 0.58
CA ALA A 36 -3.54 12.38 1.33
C ALA A 36 -2.86 11.37 2.26
N LEU A 37 -1.53 11.28 2.20
CA LEU A 37 -0.75 10.35 3.04
C LEU A 37 -1.04 10.56 4.54
N GLY A 38 -1.21 11.81 4.98
CA GLY A 38 -1.57 12.10 6.37
C GLY A 38 -2.91 11.49 6.82
N ALA A 39 -3.89 11.35 5.92
CA ALA A 39 -5.14 10.67 6.25
C ALA A 39 -4.95 9.16 6.46
N VAL A 40 -4.01 8.55 5.73
CA VAL A 40 -3.61 7.15 5.93
C VAL A 40 -2.86 7.00 7.25
N LEU A 41 -1.84 7.84 7.50
CA LEU A 41 -1.01 7.77 8.71
C LEU A 41 -1.81 8.04 9.99
N ASN A 42 -2.78 8.96 9.96
CA ASN A 42 -3.69 9.18 11.10
C ASN A 42 -4.56 7.94 11.42
N ARG A 43 -4.77 7.05 10.45
CA ARG A 43 -5.53 5.81 10.65
C ARG A 43 -4.63 4.64 11.02
N ASP A 44 -3.45 4.56 10.42
CA ASP A 44 -2.47 3.51 10.61
C ASP A 44 -1.07 3.95 10.15
N ASP A 45 -0.16 4.08 11.12
CA ASP A 45 1.25 4.43 10.94
C ASP A 45 2.18 3.23 11.16
N SER A 46 1.65 2.03 11.45
CA SER A 46 2.44 0.87 11.86
C SER A 46 3.38 0.32 10.78
N TRP A 47 3.18 0.73 9.52
CA TRP A 47 4.04 0.40 8.39
C TRP A 47 5.20 1.38 8.15
N LEU A 48 5.22 2.55 8.82
CA LEU A 48 6.14 3.65 8.51
C LEU A 48 7.62 3.23 8.59
N ARG A 49 7.95 2.31 9.51
CA ARG A 49 9.30 1.75 9.68
C ARG A 49 9.86 1.04 8.43
N TRP A 50 9.03 0.76 7.42
CA TRP A 50 9.43 0.09 6.19
C TRP A 50 9.68 1.07 5.03
N ILE A 51 9.59 2.38 5.26
CA ILE A 51 9.77 3.38 4.20
C ILE A 51 11.15 3.32 3.53
N ASP A 52 12.16 2.88 4.27
CA ASP A 52 13.54 2.71 3.81
C ASP A 52 13.86 1.27 3.37
N ALA A 53 12.86 0.39 3.32
CA ALA A 53 13.08 -0.99 2.89
C ALA A 53 13.54 -1.04 1.42
N PRO A 54 14.36 -2.04 1.04
CA PRO A 54 14.82 -2.17 -0.34
C PRO A 54 13.67 -2.22 -1.35
N VAL A 55 13.90 -1.67 -2.54
CA VAL A 55 12.96 -1.78 -3.67
C VAL A 55 12.63 -3.25 -3.93
N GLY A 56 11.34 -3.55 -4.11
CA GLY A 56 10.83 -4.91 -4.24
C GLY A 56 10.28 -5.50 -2.93
N THR A 57 10.44 -4.83 -1.80
CA THR A 57 9.81 -5.24 -0.54
C THR A 57 8.29 -5.25 -0.68
N ALA A 58 7.69 -6.43 -0.46
CA ALA A 58 6.25 -6.62 -0.39
C ALA A 58 5.87 -7.15 1.00
N LEU A 59 4.86 -6.55 1.62
CA LEU A 59 4.41 -6.87 2.97
C LEU A 59 2.90 -7.07 2.97
N MET A 60 2.41 -8.10 3.66
CA MET A 60 0.99 -8.29 3.95
C MET A 60 0.76 -8.16 5.45
N ARG A 61 -0.33 -7.49 5.83
CA ARG A 61 -0.72 -7.40 7.23
C ARG A 61 -1.38 -8.71 7.67
N ASP A 62 -0.78 -9.35 8.67
CA ASP A 62 -1.41 -10.38 9.48
C ASP A 62 -2.28 -9.68 10.54
N PHE A 63 -3.60 -9.79 10.38
CA PHE A 63 -4.56 -9.12 11.26
C PHE A 63 -4.69 -9.81 12.63
N ASP A 64 -4.39 -11.11 12.71
CA ASP A 64 -4.51 -11.86 13.96
C ASP A 64 -3.32 -11.55 14.88
N ARG A 65 -2.12 -11.45 14.29
CA ARG A 65 -0.90 -11.08 15.02
C ARG A 65 -0.65 -9.57 15.07
N ASN A 66 -1.41 -8.80 14.30
CA ASN A 66 -1.26 -7.36 14.15
C ASN A 66 0.16 -6.94 13.74
N ILE A 67 0.74 -7.64 12.77
CA ILE A 67 2.10 -7.38 12.23
C ILE A 67 2.11 -7.40 10.71
N TYR A 68 3.13 -6.79 10.11
CA TYR A 68 3.43 -6.96 8.69
C TYR A 68 4.41 -8.11 8.48
N VAL A 69 4.10 -8.99 7.53
CA VAL A 69 4.90 -10.15 7.15
C VAL A 69 5.34 -10.00 5.70
N ALA A 70 6.62 -10.24 5.43
CA ALA A 70 7.15 -10.22 4.07
C ALA A 70 6.43 -11.25 3.20
N GLN A 71 6.15 -10.86 1.96
CA GLN A 71 5.69 -11.78 0.92
C GLN A 71 6.93 -12.31 0.18
N GLU A 72 6.92 -13.61 -0.12
CA GLU A 72 7.94 -14.27 -0.97
C GLU A 72 7.69 -14.00 -2.45
#